data_AF-A0A920T050-F1
#
_entry.id   AF-A0A920T050-F1
#
_cell.length_a   1.000
_cell.length_b   1.000
_cell.length_c   1.000
_cell.angle_alpha   90.00
_cell.angle_beta   90.00
_cell.angle_gamma   90.00
#
_symmetry.space_group_name_H-M   'P 1'
#
loop_
_entity.id
_entity.type
_entity.pdbx_description
1 polymer ?
#
loop_
_entity_poly.entity_id
_entity_poly.type
_entity_poly.pdbx_seq_one_letter_code
_entity_poly.pdbx_strand_id
1 'polypeptide(L)'
;MAGKRTSELIPLCHPLNIDQITIDFEDLSDGVGIAVTATVRTSGKTGVEMEALTSASLTALTIYDMCKSVDRAISIEGLRLLRKSGGKSGDYVSG
;
A
#
# COMPACT_ATOMS: atom_id res chain seq x y z
N MET A 1 0.34 9.82 -4.57
CA MET A 1 -0.56 9.77 -5.76
C MET A 1 -1.13 8.39 -6.01
N ALA A 2 -0.36 7.31 -5.84
CA ALA A 2 -0.74 5.92 -6.11
C ALA A 2 -2.20 5.53 -5.75
N GLY A 3 -2.59 5.59 -4.47
CA GLY A 3 -3.93 5.16 -4.04
C GLY A 3 -5.10 5.97 -4.60
N LYS A 4 -4.89 7.20 -5.09
CA LYS A 4 -5.96 7.99 -5.73
C LYS A 4 -6.25 7.57 -7.17
N ARG A 5 -5.35 6.77 -7.77
CA ARG A 5 -5.45 6.29 -9.17
C ARG A 5 -5.59 4.77 -9.25
N THR A 6 -5.94 4.10 -8.15
CA THR A 6 -6.05 2.65 -8.10
C THR A 6 -7.08 2.10 -9.10
N SER A 7 -8.21 2.77 -9.29
CA SER A 7 -9.22 2.39 -10.29
C SER A 7 -8.75 2.52 -11.73
N GLU A 8 -7.71 3.30 -12.01
CA GLU A 8 -7.10 3.38 -13.34
C GLU A 8 -6.09 2.24 -13.58
N LEU A 9 -5.54 1.67 -12.51
CA LEU A 9 -4.52 0.62 -12.56
C LEU A 9 -5.12 -0.79 -12.47
N ILE A 10 -6.23 -0.94 -11.74
CA ILE A 10 -6.84 -2.23 -11.43
C ILE A 10 -8.22 -2.32 -12.13
N PRO A 11 -8.39 -3.18 -13.16
CA PRO A 11 -9.54 -3.15 -14.07
C PRO A 11 -10.94 -3.20 -13.44
N LEU A 12 -11.07 -3.79 -12.25
CA LEU A 12 -12.36 -3.98 -11.56
C LEU A 12 -12.47 -3.19 -10.25
N CYS A 13 -11.51 -2.29 -9.99
CA CYS A 13 -11.60 -1.37 -8.87
C CYS A 13 -12.59 -0.24 -9.19
N HIS A 14 -13.50 0.02 -8.26
CA HIS A 14 -14.42 1.13 -8.38
C HIS A 14 -13.66 2.45 -8.13
N PRO A 15 -14.02 3.55 -8.81
CA PRO A 15 -13.52 4.86 -8.44
C PRO A 15 -13.99 5.23 -7.03
N LEU A 16 -13.06 5.61 -6.15
CA LEU A 16 -13.36 5.99 -4.77
C LEU A 16 -12.84 7.38 -4.43
N ASN A 17 -13.65 8.14 -3.69
CA ASN A 17 -13.21 9.36 -3.05
C ASN A 17 -12.42 8.99 -1.78
N ILE A 18 -11.11 9.20 -1.84
CA ILE A 18 -10.21 8.89 -0.73
C ILE A 18 -10.07 10.11 0.17
N ASP A 19 -10.39 9.92 1.45
CA ASP A 19 -10.33 10.98 2.46
C ASP A 19 -8.89 11.19 2.92
N GLN A 20 -8.15 10.10 3.13
CA GLN A 20 -6.78 10.14 3.62
C GLN A 20 -5.94 8.98 3.08
N ILE A 21 -4.68 9.28 2.76
CA ILE A 21 -3.62 8.30 2.52
C ILE A 21 -2.42 8.73 3.37
N THR A 22 -1.88 7.83 4.19
CA THR A 22 -0.58 8.00 4.85
C THR A 22 0.36 6.89 4.41
N ILE A 23 1.65 7.23 4.36
CA ILE A 23 2.73 6.30 4.05
C ILE A 23 3.76 6.46 5.16
N ASP A 24 4.06 5.36 5.82
CA ASP A 24 4.98 5.27 6.95
C ASP A 24 6.15 4.35 6.57
N PHE A 25 7.34 4.71 7.03
CA PHE A 25 8.59 4.01 6.73
C PHE A 25 9.29 3.62 8.03
N GLU A 26 9.76 2.38 8.09
CA GLU A 26 10.50 1.84 9.23
C GLU A 26 11.67 1.00 8.73
N ASP A 27 12.82 1.07 9.40
CA ASP A 27 13.93 0.16 9.11
C ASP A 27 13.57 -1.26 9.52
N LEU A 28 14.00 -2.26 8.73
CA LEU A 28 13.84 -3.66 9.12
C LEU A 28 14.74 -4.01 10.32
N SER A 29 14.28 -4.95 11.14
CA SER A 29 14.96 -5.31 12.40
C SER A 29 16.36 -5.90 12.22
N ASP A 30 16.63 -6.50 11.05
CA ASP A 30 17.94 -7.02 10.67
C ASP A 30 18.89 -5.92 10.14
N GLY A 31 18.40 -4.68 10.03
CA GLY A 31 19.14 -3.53 9.54
C GLY A 31 19.28 -3.49 8.02
N VAL A 32 18.60 -4.38 7.28
CA VAL A 32 18.73 -4.48 5.82
C VAL A 32 17.35 -4.35 5.17
N GLY A 33 16.98 -3.11 4.86
CA GLY A 33 15.77 -2.79 4.10
C GLY A 33 14.83 -1.86 4.86
N ILE A 34 13.74 -1.51 4.18
CA ILE A 34 12.73 -0.55 4.68
C ILE A 34 11.36 -1.20 4.55
N ALA A 35 10.61 -1.25 5.65
CA ALA A 35 9.19 -1.55 5.65
C ALA A 35 8.40 -0.30 5.19
N VAL A 36 7.47 -0.52 4.25
CA VAL A 36 6.55 0.51 3.76
C VAL A 36 5.14 0.15 4.19
N THR A 37 4.53 0.99 5.02
CA THR A 37 3.14 0.82 5.45
C THR A 37 2.28 1.91 4.85
N ALA A 38 1.20 1.53 4.17
CA ALA A 38 0.22 2.46 3.63
C ALA A 38 -1.11 2.32 4.37
N THR A 39 -1.62 3.43 4.91
CA THR A 39 -2.96 3.47 5.52
C THR A 39 -3.88 4.35 4.68
N VAL A 40 -5.02 3.80 4.27
CA VAL A 40 -6.02 4.52 3.46
C VAL A 40 -7.35 4.54 4.20
N ARG A 41 -8.04 5.69 4.14
CA ARG A 41 -9.39 5.87 4.70
C ARG A 41 -10.33 6.43 3.65
N THR A 42 -11.56 5.93 3.68
CA THR A 42 -12.70 6.48 2.92
C THR A 42 -13.97 6.38 3.75
N SER A 43 -14.90 7.27 3.47
CA SER A 43 -16.30 7.23 3.87
C SER A 43 -17.21 6.58 2.81
N GLY A 44 -16.62 6.01 1.76
CA GLY A 44 -17.31 5.30 0.68
C GLY A 44 -17.97 3.97 1.09
N LYS A 45 -18.74 3.39 0.16
CA LYS A 45 -19.51 2.15 0.38
C LYS A 45 -18.69 0.86 0.23
N THR A 46 -17.54 0.94 -0.41
CA THR A 46 -16.62 -0.18 -0.61
C THR A 46 -15.35 0.02 0.20
N GLY A 47 -14.68 -1.09 0.52
CA GLY A 47 -13.38 -1.02 1.19
C GLY A 47 -12.30 -0.41 0.30
N VAL A 48 -11.18 -0.05 0.94
CA VAL A 48 -10.00 0.58 0.34
C VAL A 48 -8.74 -0.28 0.45
N GLU A 49 -8.93 -1.61 0.51
CA GLU A 49 -7.83 -2.57 0.58
C GLU A 49 -6.89 -2.40 -0.61
N MET A 50 -7.45 -2.21 -1.80
CA MET A 50 -6.68 -2.10 -3.04
C MET A 50 -5.91 -0.77 -3.12
N GLU A 51 -6.47 0.32 -2.62
CA GLU A 51 -5.81 1.62 -2.57
C GLU A 51 -4.62 1.60 -1.60
N ALA A 52 -4.75 0.89 -0.48
CA ALA A 52 -3.64 0.68 0.46
C ALA A 52 -2.53 -0.17 -0.17
N LEU A 53 -2.87 -1.34 -0.73
CA LEU A 53 -1.89 -2.24 -1.37
C LEU A 53 -1.19 -1.58 -2.56
N THR A 54 -1.94 -0.86 -3.40
CA THR A 54 -1.38 -0.11 -4.54
C THR A 54 -0.45 0.99 -4.08
N SER A 55 -0.81 1.70 -2.99
CA SER A 55 0.03 2.76 -2.44
C SER A 55 1.36 2.23 -1.90
N ALA A 56 1.34 1.14 -1.14
CA ALA A 56 2.55 0.49 -0.65
C ALA A 56 3.42 -0.02 -1.82
N SER A 57 2.80 -0.72 -2.78
CA SER A 57 3.51 -1.29 -3.93
C SER A 57 4.21 -0.23 -4.80
N LEU A 58 3.51 0.83 -5.18
CA LEU A 58 4.10 1.89 -6.00
C LEU A 58 5.15 2.70 -5.22
N THR A 59 4.99 2.83 -3.91
CA THR A 59 6.03 3.45 -3.07
C THR A 59 7.29 2.59 -3.04
N ALA A 60 7.18 1.28 -2.86
CA ALA A 60 8.30 0.37 -2.91
C ALA A 60 9.00 0.38 -4.29
N LEU A 61 8.22 0.41 -5.38
CA LEU A 61 8.76 0.57 -6.74
C LEU A 61 9.48 1.90 -6.95
N THR A 62 9.00 2.97 -6.31
CA THR A 62 9.67 4.28 -6.34
C THR A 62 11.02 4.22 -5.61
N ILE A 63 11.08 3.55 -4.46
CA ILE A 63 12.34 3.34 -3.73
C ILE A 63 13.31 2.51 -4.58
N TYR A 64 12.84 1.43 -5.21
CA TYR A 64 13.66 0.66 -6.14
C TYR A 64 14.19 1.54 -7.27
N ASP A 65 13.34 2.35 -7.90
CA ASP A 65 13.74 3.26 -8.98
C ASP A 65 14.84 4.24 -8.56
N MET A 66 14.78 4.75 -7.32
CA MET A 66 15.78 5.65 -6.76
C MET A 66 17.11 4.94 -6.42
N CYS A 67 17.06 3.67 -6.02
CA CYS A 67 18.23 2.94 -5.50
C CYS A 67 18.88 1.98 -6.51
N LYS A 68 18.21 1.64 -7.62
CA LYS A 68 18.66 0.64 -8.62
C LYS A 68 20.02 0.92 -9.27
N SER A 69 20.51 2.16 -9.20
CA SER A 69 21.84 2.52 -9.71
C SER A 69 22.95 2.07 -8.75
N VAL A 70 22.66 1.97 -7.46
CA VAL A 70 23.58 1.55 -6.39
C VAL A 70 23.54 0.04 -6.24
N ASP A 71 22.33 -0.53 -6.15
CA ASP A 71 22.14 -1.97 -6.04
C ASP A 71 20.92 -2.40 -6.87
N ARG A 72 21.15 -3.34 -7.80
CA ARG A 72 20.10 -3.91 -8.66
C ARG A 72 19.44 -5.14 -8.05
N ALA A 73 20.04 -5.73 -7.01
CA ALA A 73 19.57 -6.92 -6.33
C ALA A 73 18.45 -6.64 -5.30
N ILE A 74 18.09 -5.37 -5.09
CA ILE A 74 16.97 -4.97 -4.22
C ILE A 74 15.71 -5.77 -4.58
N SER A 75 15.14 -6.49 -3.62
CA SER A 75 13.87 -7.18 -3.76
C SER A 75 12.73 -6.38 -3.10
N ILE A 76 11.52 -6.53 -3.63
CA ILE A 76 10.29 -6.04 -3.00
C ILE A 76 9.49 -7.26 -2.59
N GLU A 77 9.27 -7.42 -1.29
CA GLU A 77 8.70 -8.64 -0.71
C GLU A 77 7.54 -8.31 0.23
N GLY A 78 6.74 -9.32 0.58
CA GLY A 78 5.79 -9.23 1.69
C GLY A 78 4.61 -8.27 1.49
N LEU A 79 4.25 -7.90 0.26
CA LEU A 79 3.08 -7.05 0.01
C LEU A 79 1.79 -7.75 0.49
N ARG A 80 1.21 -7.27 1.59
CA ARG A 80 0.02 -7.84 2.21
C ARG A 80 -0.83 -6.81 2.93
N LEU A 81 -2.10 -7.13 3.13
CA LEU A 81 -3.00 -6.33 3.95
C LEU A 81 -2.77 -6.64 5.42
N LEU A 82 -2.40 -5.63 6.23
CA LEU A 82 -2.16 -5.82 7.67
C LEU A 82 -3.46 -5.72 8.48
N ARG A 83 -4.31 -4.76 8.14
CA ARG A 83 -5.56 -4.49 8.84
C ARG A 83 -6.57 -3.84 7.90
N LYS A 84 -7.84 -4.19 8.08
CA LYS A 84 -8.98 -3.48 7.50
C LYS A 84 -10.09 -3.41 8.54
N SER A 85 -10.78 -2.29 8.62
CA SER A 85 -11.94 -2.12 9.50
C SER A 85 -13.12 -1.53 8.74
N GLY A 86 -14.33 -1.84 9.19
CA GLY A 86 -15.57 -1.36 8.58
C GLY A 86 -16.07 -2.16 7.38
N GLY A 87 -17.30 -1.84 6.95
CA GLY A 87 -18.05 -2.63 5.97
C GLY A 87 -18.70 -3.89 6.58
N LYS A 88 -19.52 -4.58 5.77
CA LYS A 88 -20.31 -5.73 6.23
C LYS A 88 -19.46 -6.92 6.71
N SER A 89 -18.26 -7.07 6.15
CA SER A 89 -17.35 -8.17 6.48
C SER A 89 -16.66 -8.02 7.85
N GLY A 90 -16.83 -6.87 8.51
CA GLY A 90 -16.20 -6.58 9.79
C GLY A 90 -14.71 -6.29 9.69
N ASP A 91 -14.06 -6.30 10.85
CA ASP A 91 -12.64 -6.02 11.00
C ASP A 91 -11.79 -7.24 10.68
N TYR A 92 -10.70 -7.01 9.97
CA TYR A 92 -9.68 -7.98 9.61
C TYR A 92 -8.32 -7.51 10.14
N VAL A 93 -7.56 -8.44 10.71
CA VAL A 93 -6.15 -8.25 11.08
C VAL A 93 -5.39 -9.48 10.57
N SER A 94 -4.27 -9.25 9.88
CA SER A 94 -3.44 -10.34 9.38
C SER A 94 -2.80 -11.13 10.52
N GLY A 95 -2.70 -12.44 10.35
CA GLY A 95 -1.88 -13.32 11.17
C GLY A 95 -0.39 -13.27 10.85
#